data_AF-A0A354FCI6-F1
#
_entry.id   AF-A0A354FCI6-F1
#
_cell.length_a   1.000
_cell.length_b   1.000
_cell.length_c   1.000
_cell.angle_alpha   90.00
_cell.angle_beta   90.00
_cell.angle_gamma   90.00
#
_symmetry.space_group_name_H-M   'P 1'
#
loop_
_entity.id
_entity.type
_entity.pdbx_description
1 polymer ?
#
loop_
_entity_poly.entity_id
_entity_poly.type
_entity_poly.pdbx_seq_one_letter_code
_entity_poly.pdbx_strand_id
1 'polypeptide(L)' 'VEMFVGVGAARVRDLFDQAKKSAPCIVFVDEIDAVGRQRGAGLGGGHDEREQTLNQLLVEMDGFDANEGI' A
#
# COMPACT_ATOMS: atom_id res chain seq x y z
N VAL A 1 -18.66 4.02 16.81
CA VAL A 1 -17.21 3.89 16.55
C VAL A 1 -17.09 3.60 15.07
N GLU A 2 -16.79 4.61 14.25
CA GLU A 2 -16.46 4.36 12.84
C GLU A 2 -15.13 3.62 12.83
N MET A 3 -15.18 2.36 12.40
CA MET A 3 -14.01 1.50 12.32
C MET A 3 -13.13 2.02 11.18
N PHE A 4 -11.90 2.45 11.48
CA PHE A 4 -10.90 2.98 10.53
C PHE A 4 -10.27 1.89 9.63
N VAL A 5 -11.03 0.83 9.34
CA VAL A 5 -10.56 -0.31 8.57
C VAL A 5 -10.45 0.08 7.09
N GLY A 6 -9.26 -0.08 6.52
CA GLY A 6 -9.01 0.15 5.08
C GLY A 6 -8.53 1.54 4.67
N VAL A 7 -8.30 2.45 5.62
CA VAL A 7 -7.76 3.79 5.31
C VAL A 7 -6.37 3.71 4.66
N GLY A 8 -5.51 2.78 5.11
CA GLY A 8 -4.18 2.63 4.54
C GLY A 8 -4.19 2.13 3.10
N ALA A 9 -5.03 1.13 2.78
CA ALA A 9 -5.15 0.62 1.42
C ALA A 9 -5.73 1.67 0.44
N ALA A 10 -6.70 2.47 0.88
CA ALA A 10 -7.22 3.58 0.06
C ALA A 10 -6.12 4.60 -0.28
N ARG A 11 -5.30 5.00 0.70
CA ARG A 11 -4.18 5.94 0.50
C ARG A 11 -3.13 5.42 -0.49
N VAL A 12 -2.84 4.12 -0.46
CA VAL A 12 -1.91 3.51 -1.42
C VAL A 12 -2.46 3.62 -2.84
N ARG A 13 -3.76 3.34 -3.04
CA ARG A 13 -4.39 3.45 -4.36
C ARG A 13 -4.35 4.89 -4.88
N ASP A 14 -4.70 5.86 -4.04
CA ASP A 14 -4.67 7.28 -4.39
C ASP A 14 -3.25 7.77 -4.72
N LEU A 15 -2.22 7.26 -4.02
CA LEU A 15 -0.81 7.57 -4.27
C LEU A 15 -0.40 7.13 -5.68
N PHE A 16 -0.69 5.88 -6.05
CA PHE A 16 -0.34 5.35 -7.37
C PHE A 16 -1.14 6.00 -8.49
N ASP A 17 -2.42 6.33 -8.27
CA ASP A 17 -3.22 7.07 -9.25
C ASP A 17 -2.66 8.48 -9.54
N GLN A 18 -2.09 9.15 -8.52
CA GLN A 18 -1.41 10.43 -8.69
C GLN A 18 -0.07 10.27 -9.41
N ALA A 19 0.69 9.22 -9.09
CA ALA A 19 1.96 8.90 -9.74
C ALA A 19 1.77 8.59 -11.24
N LYS A 20 0.77 7.77 -11.60
CA LYS A 20 0.40 7.45 -12.99
C LYS A 20 0.09 8.72 -13.80
N LYS A 21 -0.69 9.65 -13.23
CA LYS A 21 -1.02 10.94 -13.87
C LYS A 21 0.19 11.87 -14.04
N SER A 22 1.24 11.65 -13.25
CA SER A 22 2.44 12.49 -13.21
C SER A 22 3.64 11.81 -13.90
N ALA A 23 3.44 10.67 -14.56
CA ALA A 23 4.52 9.94 -15.22
C ALA A 23 5.18 10.79 -16.33
N PRO A 24 6.53 10.79 -16.43
CA PRO A 24 7.46 10.01 -15.62
C PRO A 24 7.72 10.65 -14.25
N CYS A 25 7.63 9.86 -13.17
CA CYS A 25 7.89 10.34 -11.81
C CYS A 25 8.66 9.29 -10.99
N ILE A 26 9.04 9.63 -9.75
CA ILE A 26 9.63 8.68 -8.80
C ILE A 26 8.81 8.77 -7.52
N VAL A 27 8.31 7.63 -7.04
CA VAL A 27 7.62 7.53 -5.75
C VAL A 27 8.63 7.07 -4.70
N PHE A 28 8.94 7.95 -3.74
CA PHE A 28 9.79 7.61 -2.60
C PHE A 28 8.92 7.27 -1.38
N VAL A 29 9.15 6.10 -0.81
CA VAL A 29 8.50 5.65 0.43
C VAL A 29 9.58 5.53 1.50
N ASP A 30 9.56 6.45 2.45
CA ASP A 30 10.40 6.37 3.64
C ASP A 30 9.78 5.44 4.69
N GLU A 31 10.61 4.85 5.56
CA GLU A 31 10.19 3.92 6.62
C GLU A 31 9.20 2.82 6.13
N ILE A 32 9.47 2.23 4.96
CA ILE A 32 8.61 1.19 4.37
C ILE A 32 8.45 -0.05 5.25
N ASP A 33 9.38 -0.27 6.19
CA ASP A 33 9.29 -1.32 7.20
C ASP A 33 8.12 -1.12 8.18
N ALA A 34 7.63 0.11 8.36
CA ALA A 34 6.43 0.41 9.14
C ALA A 34 5.17 -0.25 8.55
N VAL A 35 5.11 -0.39 7.22
CA VAL A 35 4.04 -1.09 6.49
C VAL A 35 4.40 -2.54 6.13
N GLY A 36 5.70 -2.87 6.07
CA GLY A 36 6.23 -4.16 5.62
C GLY A 36 6.65 -5.15 6.71
N ARG A 37 6.40 -4.85 8.00
CA ARG A 37 6.81 -5.74 9.11
C ARG A 37 6.31 -7.17 8.86
N GLN A 38 7.25 -8.12 8.92
CA GLN A 38 7.11 -9.52 8.52
C GLN A 38 5.81 -10.16 9.05
N ARG A 39 5.03 -10.78 8.15
CA ARG A 39 3.82 -11.56 8.45
C ARG A 39 4.15 -12.59 9.54
N GLY A 40 3.72 -12.37 10.79
CA GLY A 40 4.30 -13.08 11.94
C GLY A 40 3.39 -13.23 13.17
N ALA A 41 2.66 -14.36 13.19
CA ALA A 41 2.34 -15.21 14.35
C ALA A 41 1.70 -14.63 15.63
N GLY A 42 0.95 -13.53 15.56
CA GLY A 42 0.16 -13.02 16.69
C GLY A 42 -1.34 -13.29 16.52
N LEU A 43 -1.88 -14.31 17.20
CA LEU A 43 -3.33 -14.48 17.41
C LEU A 43 -3.86 -13.25 18.18
N GLY A 44 -4.25 -12.18 17.48
CA GLY A 44 -4.74 -10.97 18.13
C GLY A 44 -5.01 -9.79 17.19
N GLY A 45 -6.16 -9.82 16.51
CA GLY A 45 -7.10 -8.71 16.21
C GLY A 45 -6.65 -7.35 15.65
N GLY A 46 -5.36 -7.06 15.48
CA GLY A 46 -4.84 -5.78 14.95
C GLY A 46 -4.06 -5.90 13.65
N HIS A 47 -4.17 -7.06 12.99
CA HIS A 47 -3.35 -7.44 11.82
C HIS A 47 -3.96 -6.96 10.50
N ASP A 48 -5.29 -6.84 10.42
CA ASP A 48 -6.04 -6.69 9.18
C ASP A 48 -5.69 -5.41 8.40
N GLU A 49 -5.59 -4.25 9.07
CA GLU A 49 -5.34 -2.97 8.39
C GLU A 49 -3.93 -2.88 7.80
N ARG A 50 -2.94 -3.40 8.53
CA ARG A 50 -1.54 -3.41 8.09
C ARG A 50 -1.36 -4.36 6.92
N GLU A 51 -1.91 -5.57 7.04
CA GLU A 51 -1.86 -6.56 5.96
C GLU A 51 -2.61 -6.07 4.71
N GLN A 52 -3.77 -5.42 4.86
CA GLN A 52 -4.51 -4.85 3.74
C GLN A 52 -3.73 -3.74 3.04
N THR A 53 -3.08 -2.86 3.80
CA THR A 53 -2.23 -1.78 3.26
C THR A 53 -1.03 -2.34 2.52
N LEU A 54 -0.34 -3.33 3.10
CA LEU A 54 0.79 -4.01 2.48
C LEU A 54 0.38 -4.73 1.19
N ASN A 55 -0.73 -5.47 1.21
CA ASN A 55 -1.22 -6.17 0.04
C ASN A 55 -1.60 -5.20 -1.09
N GLN A 56 -2.21 -4.06 -0.78
CA GLN A 56 -2.48 -3.04 -1.80
C GLN A 56 -1.18 -2.47 -2.38
N LEU A 57 -0.15 -2.23 -1.55
CA LEU A 57 1.15 -1.74 -2.05
C LEU A 57 1.78 -2.75 -3.01
N LEU A 58 1.75 -4.03 -2.66
CA LEU A 58 2.25 -5.10 -3.54
C LEU A 58 1.45 -5.20 -4.84
N VAL A 59 0.12 -5.06 -4.79
CA VAL A 59 -0.74 -5.08 -5.98
C VAL A 59 -0.46 -3.92 -6.92
N GLU A 60 -0.29 -2.70 -6.39
CA GLU A 60 0.02 -1.53 -7.21
C GLU A 60 1.46 -1.58 -7.79
N MET A 61 2.40 -2.18 -7.07
CA MET A 61 3.78 -2.36 -7.54
C MET A 61 3.92 -3.48 -8.59
N ASP A 62 3.19 -4.58 -8.46
CA ASP A 62 3.26 -5.71 -9.39
C ASP A 62 2.48 -5.42 -10.68
N GLY A 63 1.30 -4.80 -10.56
CA GLY A 63 0.53 -4.23 -11.67
C GLY A 63 0.08 -5.24 -12.75
N PHE A 64 -1.24 -5.40 -12.93
CA PHE A 64 -1.76 -6.04 -14.15
C PHE A 64 -1.66 -5.13 -15.40
N ASP A 65 -1.39 -3.84 -15.20
CA ASP A 65 -1.21 -2.84 -16.26
C ASP A 65 0.28 -2.61 -16.55
N ALA A 66 0.60 -2.20 -17.78
CA ALA A 66 1.97 -1.91 -18.18
C ALA A 66 2.60 -0.84 -17.26
N ASN A 67 3.81 -1.10 -16.76
CA ASN A 67 4.62 -0.12 -16.02
C ASN A 67 5.01 1.01 -16.97
N GLU A 68 4.15 2.02 -17.13
CA GLU A 68 4.32 3.18 -18.03
C GLU A 68 5.38 4.20 -17.55
N GLY A 69 6.29 3.81 -16.66
CA GLY A 69 7.42 4.64 -16.20
C GLY A 69 7.12 5.46 -14.94
N ILE A 70 6.60 4.79 -13.90
CA ILE A 70 6.70 5.22 -12.50
C ILE A 70 8.00 4.68 -11.90
#